data_AF-A0A964W2W0-F1
#
_entry.id   AF-A0A964W2W0-F1
#
_cell.length_a   1.000
_cell.length_b   1.000
_cell.length_c   1.000
_cell.angle_alpha   90.00
_cell.angle_beta   90.00
_cell.angle_gamma   90.00
#
_symmetry.space_group_name_H-M   'P 1'
#
loop_
_entity.id
_entity.type
_entity.pdbx_description
1 polymer ?
#
loop_
_entity_poly.entity_id
_entity_poly.type
_entity_poly.pdbx_seq_one_letter_code
_entity_poly.pdbx_strand_id
1 'polypeptide(L)'
;MRDIARSYATVKEAAEKIGVTEAYIRERLIRAQFDKSIKLRGNKVGKEWRIDPKSINDDLGINIDEESYKKDLYIKELEGRVKAYEIQINSFKTLASSLQQLIGG
;
A
#
# COMPACT_ATOMS: atom_id res chain seq x y z
N MET A 1 0.81 1.85 21.87
CA MET A 1 1.48 1.03 20.84
C MET A 1 0.79 -0.31 20.80
N ARG A 2 0.15 -0.69 19.69
CA ARG A 2 -0.37 -2.05 19.52
C ARG A 2 0.74 -2.85 18.85
N ASP A 3 1.20 -3.91 19.49
CA ASP A 3 1.97 -4.96 18.84
C ASP A 3 1.18 -5.47 17.64
N ILE A 4 1.56 -5.03 16.44
CA ILE A 4 1.17 -5.71 15.21
C ILE A 4 1.96 -7.01 15.26
N ALA A 5 1.40 -8.05 15.88
CA ALA A 5 1.95 -9.38 15.78
C ALA A 5 2.15 -9.65 14.29
N ARG A 6 3.41 -9.73 13.82
CA ARG A 6 3.71 -10.17 12.46
C ARG A 6 3.20 -11.60 12.35
N SER A 7 1.98 -11.76 11.84
CA SER A 7 1.44 -13.06 11.51
C SER A 7 2.27 -13.60 10.35
N TYR A 8 3.13 -14.58 10.63
CA TYR A 8 3.91 -15.25 9.60
C TYR A 8 3.02 -16.17 8.78
N ALA A 9 3.20 -16.14 7.46
CA ALA A 9 2.50 -17.06 6.58
C ALA A 9 3.12 -18.46 6.64
N THR A 10 2.27 -19.47 6.49
CA THR A 10 2.65 -20.87 6.32
C THR A 10 3.01 -21.16 4.86
N VAL A 11 3.66 -22.32 4.63
CA VAL A 11 3.95 -22.80 3.27
C VAL A 11 2.67 -22.93 2.44
N LYS A 12 1.59 -23.41 3.05
CA LYS A 12 0.29 -23.62 2.40
C LYS A 12 -0.31 -22.28 1.96
N GLU A 13 -0.39 -21.30 2.85
CA GLU A 13 -0.91 -19.97 2.52
C GLU A 13 -0.08 -19.28 1.43
N ALA A 14 1.26 -19.42 1.48
CA ALA A 14 2.13 -18.89 0.44
C ALA A 14 1.92 -19.60 -0.91
N ALA A 15 1.73 -20.92 -0.90
CA ALA A 15 1.47 -21.72 -2.11
C ALA A 15 0.14 -21.34 -2.75
N GLU A 16 -0.92 -21.21 -1.95
CA GLU A 16 -2.25 -20.76 -2.39
C GLU A 16 -2.19 -19.35 -2.99
N LYS A 17 -1.46 -18.43 -2.33
CA LYS A 17 -1.34 -17.04 -2.79
C LYS A 17 -0.52 -16.88 -4.06
N ILE A 18 0.53 -17.68 -4.23
CA ILE A 18 1.40 -17.64 -5.43
C ILE A 18 0.82 -18.49 -6.58
N GLY A 19 -0.09 -19.42 -6.29
CA GLY A 19 -0.69 -20.30 -7.29
C GLY A 19 0.23 -21.46 -7.70
N VAL A 20 1.00 -21.99 -6.75
CA VAL A 20 2.02 -23.03 -6.97
C VAL A 20 1.92 -24.12 -5.91
N THR A 21 2.68 -25.21 -6.05
CA THR A 21 2.67 -26.29 -5.06
C THR A 21 3.45 -25.94 -3.80
N GLU A 22 3.06 -26.51 -2.66
CA GLU A 22 3.83 -26.35 -1.41
C GLU A 22 5.28 -26.84 -1.53
N ALA A 23 5.52 -27.88 -2.34
CA ALA A 23 6.86 -28.41 -2.59
C ALA A 23 7.75 -27.38 -3.27
N TYR A 24 7.20 -26.66 -4.27
CA TYR A 24 7.89 -25.57 -4.95
C TYR A 24 8.22 -24.42 -4.00
N ILE A 25 7.29 -24.03 -3.11
CA ILE A 25 7.56 -23.02 -2.08
C ILE A 25 8.71 -23.45 -1.15
N ARG A 26 8.70 -24.71 -0.67
CA ARG A 26 9.78 -25.23 0.19
C ARG A 26 11.14 -25.21 -0.52
N GLU A 27 11.17 -25.62 -1.78
CA GLU A 27 12.39 -25.62 -2.59
C GLU A 27 12.95 -24.21 -2.79
N ARG A 28 12.08 -23.25 -3.10
CA ARG A 28 12.47 -21.84 -3.22
C ARG A 28 12.96 -21.25 -1.92
N LEU A 29 12.32 -21.54 -0.80
CA LEU A 29 12.75 -21.08 0.52
C LEU A 29 14.13 -21.63 0.90
N ILE A 30 14.45 -22.87 0.51
CA ILE A 30 15.78 -23.45 0.71
C ILE A 30 16.80 -22.73 -0.17
N ARG A 31 16.51 -22.54 -1.46
CA ARG A 31 17.41 -21.83 -2.39
C ARG A 31 17.65 -20.39 -1.95
N ALA A 32 16.62 -19.71 -1.47
CA ALA A 32 16.67 -18.33 -0.98
C ALA A 32 17.64 -18.13 0.21
N GLN A 33 18.06 -19.19 0.90
CA GLN A 33 19.08 -19.10 1.94
C GLN A 33 20.48 -18.80 1.37
N PHE A 34 20.73 -19.17 0.13
CA PHE A 34 22.03 -19.04 -0.54
C PHE A 34 21.97 -18.09 -1.74
N ASP A 35 20.83 -18.03 -2.42
CA ASP A 35 20.58 -17.17 -3.57
C ASP A 35 19.78 -15.92 -3.16
N LYS A 36 20.47 -14.78 -3.13
CA LYS A 36 19.87 -13.48 -2.78
C LYS A 36 18.94 -12.91 -3.86
N SER A 37 18.97 -13.45 -5.09
CA SER A 37 18.12 -12.98 -6.20
C SER A 37 16.67 -13.40 -6.06
N ILE A 38 16.42 -14.56 -5.43
CA ILE A 38 15.08 -15.00 -5.02
C ILE A 38 14.56 -14.01 -3.99
N LYS A 39 13.31 -13.56 -4.04
CA LYS A 39 12.77 -12.56 -3.08
C LYS A 39 11.99 -13.16 -1.92
N LEU A 40 11.41 -14.35 -2.09
CA LEU A 40 10.73 -15.09 -1.03
C LEU A 40 11.65 -15.35 0.17
N ARG A 41 11.21 -15.01 1.39
CA ARG A 41 11.98 -15.15 2.64
C ARG A 41 11.16 -15.78 3.74
N GLY A 42 11.79 -16.68 4.50
CA GLY A 42 11.19 -17.29 5.66
C GLY A 42 12.24 -17.98 6.53
N ASN A 43 11.87 -18.21 7.79
CA ASN A 43 12.70 -18.93 8.76
C ASN A 43 12.09 -20.29 9.05
N LYS A 44 12.93 -21.32 9.12
CA LYS A 44 12.50 -22.65 9.53
C LYS A 44 12.43 -22.72 11.04
N VAL A 45 11.26 -23.04 11.58
CA VAL A 45 10.99 -23.20 13.01
C VAL A 45 10.51 -24.63 13.23
N GLY A 46 11.43 -25.50 13.69
CA GLY A 46 11.17 -26.94 13.79
C GLY A 46 10.89 -27.57 12.42
N LYS A 47 9.68 -28.13 12.26
CA LYS A 47 9.22 -28.76 11.00
C LYS A 47 8.50 -27.79 10.07
N GLU A 48 8.23 -26.56 10.52
CA GLU A 48 7.42 -25.58 9.79
C GLU A 48 8.27 -24.43 9.27
N TRP A 49 7.77 -23.75 8.24
CA TRP A 49 8.32 -22.48 7.78
C TRP A 49 7.44 -21.33 8.23
N ARG A 50 8.09 -20.27 8.72
CA ARG A 50 7.48 -18.97 9.03
C ARG A 50 7.92 -17.99 7.95
N ILE A 51 7.04 -17.73 6.99
CA ILE A 51 7.32 -16.92 5.79
C ILE A 51 6.92 -15.48 6.07
N ASP A 52 7.77 -14.53 5.70
CA ASP A 52 7.44 -13.11 5.80
C ASP A 52 6.37 -12.76 4.75
N PRO A 53 5.16 -12.31 5.15
CA PRO A 53 4.11 -11.95 4.21
C PRO A 53 4.53 -10.87 3.21
N LYS A 54 5.43 -9.95 3.62
CA LYS A 54 5.96 -8.93 2.72
C LYS A 54 6.79 -9.55 1.60
N SER A 55 7.62 -10.54 1.94
CA SER A 55 8.44 -11.24 0.95
C SER A 55 7.62 -11.99 -0.09
N ILE A 56 6.41 -12.46 0.25
CA ILE A 56 5.48 -13.08 -0.70
C ILE A 56 5.00 -12.04 -1.73
N ASN A 57 4.68 -10.83 -1.27
CA ASN A 57 4.28 -9.75 -2.17
C ASN A 57 5.44 -9.32 -3.08
N ASP A 58 6.64 -9.16 -2.50
CA ASP A 58 7.85 -8.80 -3.26
C ASP A 58 8.16 -9.84 -4.33
N ASP A 59 7.94 -11.12 -4.02
CA ASP A 59 8.14 -12.25 -4.92
C ASP A 59 7.11 -12.31 -6.06
N LEU A 60 5.89 -11.84 -5.81
CA LEU A 60 4.85 -11.62 -6.82
C LEU A 60 5.06 -10.33 -7.62
N GLY A 61 6.10 -9.54 -7.33
CA GLY A 61 6.31 -8.22 -7.95
C GLY A 61 5.32 -7.16 -7.46
N ILE A 62 4.54 -7.45 -6.40
CA ILE A 62 3.65 -6.52 -5.73
C ILE A 62 4.50 -5.65 -4.81
N ASN A 63 5.21 -4.70 -5.40
CA ASN A 63 5.97 -3.71 -4.67
C ASN A 63 5.01 -2.56 -4.34
N ILE A 64 4.42 -2.58 -3.13
CA ILE A 64 3.75 -1.38 -2.62
C ILE A 64 4.86 -0.41 -2.29
N ASP A 65 5.20 0.46 -3.23
CA ASP A 65 6.09 1.58 -2.95
C ASP A 65 5.36 2.50 -1.96
N GLU A 66 5.69 2.34 -0.68
CA GLU A 66 5.14 3.13 0.41
C GLU A 66 5.37 4.63 0.17
N GLU A 67 6.42 4.99 -0.57
CA GLU A 67 6.71 6.36 -0.97
C GLU A 67 5.70 6.85 -2.02
N SER A 68 5.45 6.07 -3.09
CA SER A 68 4.39 6.34 -4.06
C SER A 68 3.02 6.47 -3.39
N TYR A 69 2.68 5.56 -2.47
CA TYR A 69 1.39 5.62 -1.76
C TYR A 69 1.26 6.89 -0.91
N LYS A 70 2.34 7.30 -0.22
CA LYS A 70 2.36 8.56 0.54
C LYS A 70 2.23 9.78 -0.37
N LYS A 71 2.86 9.75 -1.57
CA LYS A 71 2.72 10.81 -2.57
C LYS A 71 1.29 10.91 -3.07
N ASP A 72 0.64 9.79 -3.39
CA ASP A 72 -0.75 9.76 -3.86
C ASP A 72 -1.73 10.28 -2.79
N LEU A 73 -1.50 9.92 -1.53
CA LEU A 73 -2.30 10.42 -0.40
C LEU A 73 -2.14 11.94 -0.25
N TYR A 74 -0.91 12.44 -0.35
CA TYR A 74 -0.62 13.87 -0.27
C TYR A 74 -1.24 14.66 -1.44
N ILE A 75 -1.20 14.12 -2.65
CA ILE A 75 -1.87 14.69 -3.83
C ILE A 75 -3.38 14.82 -3.56
N LYS A 76 -4.01 13.77 -3.05
CA LYS A 76 -5.45 13.79 -2.72
C LYS A 76 -5.80 14.85 -1.69
N GLU A 77 -4.96 15.04 -0.68
CA GLU A 77 -5.14 16.09 0.32
C GLU A 77 -5.07 17.49 -0.30
N LEU A 78 -4.06 17.73 -1.16
CA LEU A 78 -3.90 18.99 -1.88
C LEU A 78 -5.07 19.28 -2.82
N GLU A 79 -5.54 18.28 -3.58
CA GLU A 79 -6.73 18.39 -4.44
C GLU A 79 -7.96 18.81 -3.63
N GLY A 80 -8.16 18.22 -2.45
CA GLY A 80 -9.25 18.59 -1.54
C GLY A 80 -9.17 20.04 -1.07
N ARG A 81 -7.97 20.52 -0.73
CA ARG A 81 -7.74 21.91 -0.32
C ARG A 81 -7.99 22.91 -1.46
N VAL A 82 -7.51 22.61 -2.66
CA VAL A 82 -7.75 23.45 -3.85
C VAL A 82 -9.25 23.60 -4.10
N LYS A 83 -10.00 22.50 -4.10
CA LYS A 83 -11.45 22.51 -4.28
C LYS A 83 -12.17 23.34 -3.21
N ALA A 84 -11.72 23.26 -1.96
CA ALA A 84 -12.29 24.07 -0.87
C ALA A 84 -12.06 25.57 -1.11
N TYR A 85 -10.87 25.98 -1.55
CA TYR A 85 -10.59 27.37 -1.88
C TYR A 85 -11.37 27.86 -3.09
N GLU A 86 -11.55 27.04 -4.13
CA GLU A 86 -12.38 27.39 -5.28
C GLU A 86 -13.84 27.67 -4.88
N ILE A 87 -14.41 26.84 -3.99
CA ILE A 87 -15.76 27.05 -3.45
C ILE A 87 -15.85 28.38 -2.69
N GLN A 88 -14.86 28.70 -1.87
CA GLN A 88 -14.81 29.97 -1.12
C GLN A 88 -14.75 31.16 -2.09
N ILE A 89 -13.86 31.12 -3.08
CA ILE A 89 -13.70 32.17 -4.08
C ILE A 89 -15.01 32.37 -4.86
N ASN A 90 -15.66 31.30 -5.28
CA ASN A 90 -16.93 31.40 -5.99
C ASN A 90 -18.03 32.00 -5.12
N SER A 91 -18.08 31.63 -3.84
CA SER A 91 -19.00 32.23 -2.87
C SER A 91 -18.77 33.74 -2.72
N PHE A 92 -17.51 34.18 -2.63
CA PHE A 92 -17.15 35.59 -2.60
C PHE A 92 -17.56 36.34 -3.87
N LYS A 93 -17.33 35.75 -5.05
CA LYS A 93 -17.74 36.34 -6.33
C LYS A 93 -19.25 36.53 -6.41
N THR A 94 -20.02 35.53 -5.96
CA THR A 94 -21.48 35.62 -5.90
C THR A 94 -21.92 36.74 -4.97
N LEU A 95 -21.35 36.82 -3.76
CA LEU A 95 -21.65 37.89 -2.80
C LEU A 95 -21.33 39.28 -3.37
N ALA A 96 -20.16 39.45 -3.99
CA ALA A 96 -19.77 40.70 -4.61
C ALA A 96 -20.73 41.11 -5.74
N SER A 97 -21.16 40.14 -6.56
CA SER A 97 -22.13 40.37 -7.63
C SER A 97 -23.49 40.80 -7.08
N SER A 98 -23.98 40.16 -6.01
CA SER A 98 -25.21 40.55 -5.33
C SER A 98 -25.13 41.95 -4.73
N LEU A 99 -24.00 42.30 -4.12
CA LEU A 99 -23.78 43.67 -3.60
C LEU A 99 -23.76 44.70 -4.73
N GLN A 100 -23.10 44.41 -5.85
CA GLN A 100 -23.08 45.31 -7.00
C GLN A 100 -24.49 45.56 -7.57
N GLN A 101 -25.35 44.54 -7.61
CA GLN A 101 -26.76 44.69 -8.00
C GLN A 101 -27.57 45.55 -7.03
N LEU A 102 -27.27 45.51 -5.73
CA LEU A 102 -27.97 46.31 -4.72
C LEU A 102 -27.55 47.78 -4.70
N ILE A 103 -26.30 48.09 -5.09
CA ILE A 103 -25.73 49.45 -4.99
C ILE A 103 -25.79 50.20 -6.33
N GLY A 104 -25.78 49.46 -7.46
CA GLY A 104 -25.80 50.03 -8.81
C GLY A 104 -27.10 49.80 -9.60
N GLY A 105 -28.12 49.22 -8.96
CA GLY A 105 -29.49 49.08 -9.49
C GLY A 105 -30.39 50.24 -9.08
#